data_AF-A0A8S1W2N6-F1
#
_entry.id   AF-A0A8S1W2N6-F1
#
_cell.length_a   1.000
_cell.length_b   1.000
_cell.length_c   1.000
_cell.angle_alpha   90.00
_cell.angle_beta   90.00
_cell.angle_gamma   90.00
#
_symmetry.space_group_name_H-M   'P 1'
#
loop_
_entity.id
_entity.type
_entity.pdbx_description
1 polymer ?
#
loop_
_entity_poly.entity_id
_entity_poly.type
_entity_poly.pdbx_seq_one_letter_code
_entity_poly.pdbx_strand_id
1 'polypeptide(L)'
;MQEIYTYQILKKCNGKAVIQMDESLLDVINTHLKIKPQQKQREVPYSVKKLHNFQRRIVPFFMNQFMHWAEEMGYKQVDGYLRAIHKKKTSKQQKFELGDLKKLFGAINPRTKIIQMETQNKWIDFLSTQADICVLLNNKIKDQSTKQLYIQAIQNLKAELKKEVPYDKFLSVPKKEESIDSPEEESQEQILNEIFASEEVEEYAPTNKEDPYSYLSCAYSKFD
;
A
#
# COMPACT_ATOMS: atom_id res chain seq x y z
N MET A 1 -22.91 -23.86 -25.11
CA MET A 1 -21.75 -24.03 -24.19
C MET A 1 -21.97 -23.42 -22.79
N GLN A 2 -22.73 -22.31 -22.63
CA GLN A 2 -22.98 -21.69 -21.32
C GLN A 2 -23.94 -22.50 -20.41
N GLU A 3 -24.97 -23.12 -20.97
CA GLU A 3 -25.97 -23.91 -20.21
C GLU A 3 -25.35 -25.05 -19.38
N ILE A 4 -24.31 -25.70 -19.92
CA ILE A 4 -23.60 -26.81 -19.27
C ILE A 4 -22.87 -26.33 -18.01
N TYR A 5 -22.36 -25.09 -18.02
CA TYR A 5 -21.57 -24.54 -16.92
C TYR A 5 -22.47 -24.12 -15.74
N THR A 6 -23.62 -23.50 -16.03
CA THR A 6 -24.63 -23.11 -15.04
C THR A 6 -25.17 -24.34 -14.31
N TYR A 7 -25.43 -25.42 -15.05
CA TYR A 7 -25.93 -26.69 -14.50
C TYR A 7 -24.92 -27.36 -13.56
N GLN A 8 -23.62 -27.30 -13.89
CA GLN A 8 -22.55 -27.87 -13.06
C GLN A 8 -22.33 -27.12 -11.74
N ILE A 9 -22.48 -25.80 -11.73
CA ILE A 9 -22.35 -24.99 -10.51
C ILE A 9 -23.50 -25.29 -9.55
N LEU A 10 -24.73 -25.38 -10.05
CA LEU A 10 -25.92 -25.66 -9.23
C LEU A 10 -25.90 -27.06 -8.60
N LYS A 11 -25.38 -28.06 -9.33
CA LYS A 11 -25.20 -29.42 -8.82
C LYS A 11 -24.18 -29.50 -7.67
N LYS A 12 -23.17 -28.62 -7.66
CA LYS A 12 -22.21 -28.51 -6.56
C LYS A 12 -22.80 -27.82 -5.32
N CYS A 13 -23.71 -26.85 -5.51
CA CYS A 13 -24.32 -26.12 -4.41
C CYS A 13 -25.40 -26.90 -3.66
N ASN A 14 -26.19 -27.74 -4.36
CA ASN A 14 -27.36 -28.43 -3.77
C ASN A 14 -27.16 -29.95 -3.60
N GLY A 15 -25.98 -30.34 -3.12
CA GLY A 15 -25.57 -31.75 -2.94
C GLY A 15 -26.73 -32.68 -2.54
N LYS A 16 -27.20 -33.46 -3.52
CA LYS A 16 -28.21 -34.56 -3.45
C LYS A 16 -29.68 -34.29 -3.79
N ALA A 17 -30.11 -33.08 -4.17
CA ALA A 17 -31.45 -32.91 -4.76
C ALA A 17 -31.36 -32.76 -6.29
N VAL A 18 -31.74 -33.80 -7.04
CA VAL A 18 -32.00 -33.68 -8.49
C VAL A 18 -33.35 -33.00 -8.64
N ILE A 19 -33.36 -31.67 -8.59
CA ILE A 19 -34.53 -30.89 -8.99
C ILE A 19 -34.53 -30.92 -10.52
N GLN A 20 -35.51 -31.59 -11.13
CA GLN A 20 -35.80 -31.41 -12.56
C GLN A 20 -36.21 -29.94 -12.74
N MET A 21 -35.26 -29.10 -13.17
CA MET A 21 -35.54 -27.71 -13.49
C MET A 21 -36.22 -27.63 -14.85
N ASP A 22 -37.35 -26.94 -14.87
CA ASP A 22 -38.07 -26.57 -16.09
C ASP A 22 -37.19 -25.66 -16.96
N GLU A 23 -37.21 -25.90 -18.27
CA GLU A 23 -36.39 -25.22 -19.28
C GLU A 23 -36.64 -23.70 -19.27
N SER A 24 -37.86 -23.29 -18.88
CA SER A 24 -38.26 -21.90 -18.70
C SER A 24 -37.49 -21.16 -17.59
N LEU A 25 -37.12 -21.84 -16.50
CA LEU A 25 -36.34 -21.26 -15.40
C LEU A 25 -34.87 -21.08 -15.76
N LEU A 26 -34.34 -21.96 -16.61
CA LEU A 26 -32.97 -21.86 -17.10
C LEU A 26 -32.80 -20.64 -18.01
N ASP A 27 -33.80 -20.34 -18.84
CA ASP A 27 -33.84 -19.14 -19.68
C ASP A 27 -33.98 -17.85 -18.86
N VAL A 28 -34.74 -17.85 -17.76
CA VAL A 28 -34.81 -16.72 -16.81
C VAL A 28 -33.45 -16.49 -16.14
N ILE A 29 -32.77 -17.55 -15.73
CA ILE A 29 -31.43 -17.45 -15.15
C ILE A 29 -30.41 -16.95 -16.18
N ASN A 30 -30.46 -17.43 -17.43
CA ASN A 30 -29.55 -17.00 -18.49
C ASN A 30 -29.80 -15.55 -18.93
N THR A 31 -31.06 -15.10 -18.92
CA THR A 31 -31.40 -13.69 -19.21
C THR A 31 -30.95 -12.75 -18.08
N HIS A 32 -31.03 -13.15 -16.81
CA HIS A 32 -30.48 -12.40 -15.68
C HIS A 32 -28.95 -12.51 -15.51
N LEU A 33 -28.34 -13.60 -15.99
CA LEU A 33 -26.89 -13.82 -16.06
C LEU A 33 -26.27 -13.29 -17.36
N LYS A 34 -26.93 -12.37 -18.07
CA LYS A 34 -26.23 -11.48 -19.01
C LYS A 34 -25.20 -10.67 -18.23
N ILE A 35 -24.03 -11.28 -18.07
CA ILE A 35 -22.80 -10.71 -17.57
C ILE A 35 -22.64 -9.41 -18.36
N LYS A 36 -22.86 -8.28 -17.69
CA LYS A 36 -22.43 -6.98 -18.20
C LYS A 36 -21.00 -7.20 -18.68
N PRO A 37 -20.66 -6.89 -19.95
CA PRO A 37 -19.32 -7.08 -20.44
C PRO A 37 -18.40 -6.43 -19.42
N GLN A 38 -17.50 -7.23 -18.83
CA GLN A 38 -16.51 -6.69 -17.91
C GLN A 38 -15.88 -5.52 -18.63
N GLN A 39 -16.12 -4.31 -18.13
CA GLN A 39 -15.41 -3.14 -18.60
C GLN A 39 -13.95 -3.53 -18.51
N LYS A 40 -13.27 -3.64 -19.67
CA LYS A 40 -11.85 -3.92 -19.75
C LYS A 40 -11.18 -3.01 -18.72
N GLN A 41 -10.72 -3.60 -17.63
CA GLN A 41 -9.99 -2.85 -16.62
C GLN A 41 -8.81 -2.27 -17.38
N ARG A 42 -8.80 -0.94 -17.55
CA ARG A 42 -7.65 -0.26 -18.18
C ARG A 42 -6.44 -0.73 -17.40
N GLU A 43 -5.54 -1.45 -18.06
CA GLU A 43 -4.32 -1.90 -17.46
C GLU A 43 -3.55 -0.65 -17.03
N VAL A 44 -3.51 -0.41 -15.73
CA VAL A 44 -2.73 0.68 -15.16
C VAL A 44 -1.26 0.40 -15.48
N PRO A 45 -0.52 1.35 -16.05
CA PRO A 45 0.90 1.17 -16.39
C PRO A 45 1.70 0.64 -15.20
N TYR A 46 2.69 -0.22 -15.47
CA TYR A 46 3.52 -0.85 -14.43
C TYR A 46 4.23 0.17 -13.53
N SER A 47 4.70 1.28 -14.11
CA SER A 47 5.31 2.42 -13.39
C SER A 47 4.37 3.02 -12.34
N VAL A 48 3.10 3.25 -12.70
CA VAL A 48 2.07 3.78 -11.79
C VAL A 48 1.77 2.79 -10.65
N LYS A 49 1.77 1.49 -10.94
CA LYS A 49 1.64 0.45 -9.89
C LYS A 49 2.85 0.46 -8.93
N LYS A 50 4.08 0.64 -9.45
CA LYS A 50 5.32 0.72 -8.64
C LYS A 50 5.28 1.93 -7.70
N LEU A 51 4.88 3.09 -8.21
CA LEU A 51 4.74 4.32 -7.44
C LEU A 51 3.66 4.20 -6.35
N HIS A 52 2.48 3.71 -6.68
CA HIS A 52 1.41 3.52 -5.69
C HIS A 52 1.81 2.52 -4.59
N ASN A 53 2.52 1.45 -4.95
CA ASN A 53 3.08 0.52 -3.96
C ASN A 53 4.17 1.16 -3.09
N PHE A 54 4.98 2.07 -3.63
CA PHE A 54 5.92 2.87 -2.85
C PHE A 54 5.19 3.79 -1.87
N GLN A 55 4.22 4.57 -2.33
CA GLN A 55 3.44 5.49 -1.49
C GLN A 55 2.80 4.80 -0.28
N ARG A 56 2.22 3.60 -0.48
CA ARG A 56 1.63 2.80 0.60
C ARG A 56 2.63 2.35 1.67
N ARG A 57 3.94 2.34 1.38
CA ARG A 57 5.00 1.95 2.31
C ARG A 57 5.52 3.12 3.15
N ILE A 58 5.31 4.36 2.72
CA ILE A 58 5.84 5.57 3.37
C ILE A 58 5.38 5.66 4.84
N VAL A 59 4.07 5.66 5.09
CA VAL A 59 3.53 5.80 6.46
C VAL A 59 3.95 4.64 7.37
N PRO A 60 3.78 3.36 6.99
CA PRO A 60 4.28 2.25 7.80
C PRO A 60 5.77 2.34 8.11
N PHE A 61 6.58 2.78 7.15
CA PHE A 61 8.02 2.89 7.32
C PHE A 61 8.36 3.95 8.37
N PHE A 62 7.96 5.21 8.16
CA PHE A 62 8.34 6.32 9.03
C PHE A 62 7.73 6.23 10.42
N MET A 63 6.48 5.75 10.55
CA MET A 63 5.89 5.54 11.87
C MET A 63 6.60 4.45 12.68
N ASN A 64 7.08 3.39 12.04
CA ASN A 64 7.89 2.39 12.73
C ASN A 64 9.26 2.96 13.13
N GLN A 65 9.93 3.71 12.25
CA GLN A 65 11.20 4.35 12.59
C GLN A 65 11.03 5.36 13.73
N PHE A 66 9.93 6.13 13.73
CA PHE A 66 9.61 7.05 14.81
C PHE A 66 9.38 6.34 16.14
N MET A 67 8.65 5.23 16.14
CA MET A 67 8.43 4.42 17.35
C MET A 67 9.75 3.88 17.92
N HIS A 68 10.64 3.35 17.06
CA HIS A 68 11.97 2.90 17.49
C HIS A 68 12.83 4.06 18.01
N TRP A 69 12.84 5.19 17.32
CA TRP A 69 13.58 6.37 17.77
C TRP A 69 13.06 6.89 19.12
N ALA A 70 11.74 6.89 19.35
CA ALA A 70 11.16 7.28 20.63
C ALA A 70 11.57 6.33 21.76
N GLU A 71 11.67 5.02 21.48
CA GLU A 71 12.21 4.03 22.41
C GLU A 71 13.69 4.28 22.73
N GLU A 72 14.53 4.50 21.72
CA GLU A 72 15.97 4.79 21.87
C GLU A 72 16.24 6.07 22.67
N MET A 73 15.46 7.12 22.43
CA MET A 73 15.57 8.40 23.15
C MET A 73 14.95 8.37 24.56
N GLY A 74 14.31 7.25 24.96
CA GLY A 74 13.70 7.11 26.27
C GLY A 74 12.38 7.87 26.45
N TYR A 75 11.70 8.25 25.37
CA TYR A 75 10.39 8.93 25.39
C TYR A 75 9.26 7.94 25.70
N LYS A 76 9.25 7.41 26.93
CA LYS A 76 8.35 6.32 27.38
C LYS A 76 6.87 6.58 27.12
N GLN A 77 6.41 7.82 27.29
CA GLN A 77 5.00 8.15 27.07
C GLN A 77 4.65 8.08 25.58
N VAL A 78 5.52 8.63 24.71
CA VAL A 78 5.34 8.64 23.26
C VAL A 78 5.39 7.22 22.71
N ASP A 79 6.40 6.44 23.09
CA ASP A 79 6.49 5.02 22.72
C ASP A 79 5.25 4.24 23.20
N GLY A 80 4.84 4.41 24.46
CA GLY A 80 3.65 3.77 25.01
C GLY A 80 2.37 4.13 24.24
N TYR A 81 2.24 5.38 23.82
CA TYR A 81 1.10 5.85 23.02
C TYR A 81 1.11 5.22 21.61
N LEU A 82 2.26 5.20 20.92
CA LEU A 82 2.42 4.58 19.61
C LEU A 82 2.16 3.06 19.66
N ARG A 83 2.67 2.36 20.68
CA ARG A 83 2.37 0.93 20.90
C ARG A 83 0.89 0.69 21.19
N ALA A 84 0.22 1.59 21.90
CA ALA A 84 -1.22 1.47 22.13
C ALA A 84 -2.03 1.63 20.83
N ILE A 85 -1.60 2.50 19.93
CA ILE A 85 -2.17 2.61 18.57
C ILE A 85 -1.93 1.30 17.80
N HIS A 86 -0.69 0.80 17.81
CA HIS A 86 -0.29 -0.41 17.09
C HIS A 86 -0.99 -1.68 17.60
N LYS A 87 -1.17 -1.84 18.93
CA LYS A 87 -1.84 -3.01 19.53
C LYS A 87 -3.33 -3.09 19.21
N LYS A 88 -3.99 -1.96 18.95
CA LYS A 88 -5.42 -1.92 18.63
C LYS A 88 -5.72 -2.28 17.17
N LYS A 89 -4.72 -2.63 16.38
CA LYS A 89 -4.89 -2.93 14.95
C LYS A 89 -5.44 -4.34 14.74
N THR A 90 -6.56 -4.41 14.02
CA THR A 90 -7.22 -5.66 13.61
C THR A 90 -6.75 -6.17 12.24
N SER A 91 -5.96 -5.39 11.50
CA SER A 91 -5.47 -5.81 10.20
C SER A 91 -4.45 -6.95 10.34
N LYS A 92 -4.50 -7.93 9.42
CA LYS A 92 -3.62 -9.11 9.45
C LYS A 92 -2.12 -8.79 9.50
N GLN A 93 -1.72 -7.62 8.98
CA GLN A 93 -0.32 -7.21 8.95
C GLN A 93 0.09 -6.34 10.15
N GLN A 94 -0.88 -5.87 10.96
CA GLN A 94 -0.68 -5.01 12.13
C GLN A 94 0.20 -3.77 11.88
N LYS A 95 0.38 -3.32 10.64
CA LYS A 95 1.22 -2.17 10.29
C LYS A 95 0.52 -0.84 10.57
N PHE A 96 1.28 0.21 10.88
CA PHE A 96 0.76 1.58 10.83
C PHE A 96 0.20 1.91 9.44
N GLU A 97 -0.88 2.69 9.42
CA GLU A 97 -1.58 3.12 8.20
C GLU A 97 -1.78 4.63 8.21
N LEU A 98 -2.11 5.22 7.06
CA LEU A 98 -2.38 6.66 6.97
C LEU A 98 -3.44 7.13 7.99
N GLY A 99 -4.45 6.29 8.27
CA GLY A 99 -5.48 6.60 9.27
C GLY A 99 -4.94 6.77 10.69
N ASP A 100 -3.80 6.16 11.04
CA ASP A 100 -3.16 6.34 12.35
C ASP A 100 -2.47 7.70 12.42
N LEU A 101 -1.76 8.07 11.36
CA LEU A 101 -1.12 9.38 11.24
C LEU A 101 -2.17 10.51 11.23
N LYS A 102 -3.29 10.32 10.52
CA LYS A 102 -4.44 11.24 10.57
C LYS A 102 -5.04 11.33 11.97
N LYS A 103 -5.15 10.24 12.72
CA LYS A 103 -5.63 10.29 14.11
C LYS A 103 -4.66 11.03 15.01
N LEU A 104 -3.36 10.84 14.82
CA LEU A 104 -2.33 11.52 15.58
C LEU A 104 -2.44 13.04 15.39
N PHE A 105 -2.61 13.52 14.16
CA PHE A 105 -2.69 14.96 13.80
C PHE A 105 -4.11 15.52 13.69
N GLY A 106 -5.13 14.69 13.88
CA GLY A 106 -6.53 15.09 13.81
C GLY A 106 -7.04 15.72 15.11
N ALA A 107 -8.36 15.68 15.29
CA ALA A 107 -9.00 16.28 16.46
C ALA A 107 -8.38 15.78 17.78
N ILE A 108 -8.05 16.72 18.65
CA ILE A 108 -7.43 16.43 19.95
C ILE A 108 -8.44 15.73 20.86
N ASN A 109 -8.12 14.52 21.29
CA ASN A 109 -8.93 13.80 22.26
C ASN A 109 -8.64 14.34 23.67
N PRO A 110 -9.62 14.86 24.43
CA PRO A 110 -9.39 15.42 25.76
C PRO A 110 -8.67 14.47 26.73
N ARG A 111 -8.92 13.16 26.62
CA ARG A 111 -8.30 12.14 27.50
C ARG A 111 -6.82 11.92 27.22
N THR A 112 -6.40 12.15 25.97
CA THR A 112 -5.01 11.92 25.53
C THR A 112 -4.37 13.20 25.02
N LYS A 113 -4.93 14.38 25.33
CA LYS A 113 -4.50 15.67 24.77
C LYS A 113 -3.00 15.90 24.95
N ILE A 114 -2.53 15.78 26.19
CA ILE A 114 -1.13 16.04 26.55
C ILE A 114 -0.20 15.12 25.75
N ILE A 115 -0.46 13.81 25.79
CA ILE A 115 0.40 12.84 25.12
C ILE A 115 0.29 12.89 23.58
N GLN A 116 -0.88 13.22 23.05
CA GLN A 116 -1.08 13.41 21.61
C GLN A 116 -0.27 14.61 21.10
N MET A 117 -0.34 15.75 21.80
CA MET A 117 0.44 16.94 21.46
C MET A 117 1.95 16.71 21.60
N GLU A 118 2.38 16.02 22.66
CA GLU A 118 3.79 15.64 22.83
C GLU A 118 4.26 14.72 21.70
N THR A 119 3.45 13.73 21.33
CA THR A 119 3.75 12.82 20.22
C THR A 119 3.82 13.56 18.88
N GLN A 120 2.93 14.53 18.64
CA GLN A 120 2.98 15.40 17.45
C GLN A 120 4.29 16.19 17.40
N ASN A 121 4.68 16.83 18.51
CA ASN A 121 5.93 17.59 18.59
C ASN A 121 7.14 16.69 18.33
N LYS A 122 7.16 15.49 18.94
CA LYS A 122 8.24 14.52 18.70
C LYS A 122 8.27 13.96 17.30
N TRP A 123 7.13 13.84 16.63
CA TRP A 123 7.08 13.51 15.21
C TRP A 123 7.74 14.60 14.35
N ILE A 124 7.48 15.86 14.65
CA ILE A 124 8.10 17.00 13.95
C ILE A 124 9.62 17.00 14.19
N ASP A 125 10.06 16.79 15.43
CA ASP A 125 11.49 16.65 15.78
C ASP A 125 12.13 15.50 15.00
N PHE A 126 11.49 14.33 14.99
CA PHE A 126 11.96 13.14 14.28
C PHE A 126 12.15 13.40 12.80
N LEU A 127 11.14 13.98 12.12
CA LEU A 127 11.24 14.32 10.69
C LEU A 127 12.36 15.32 10.42
N SER A 128 12.64 16.22 11.36
CA SER A 128 13.64 17.29 11.19
C SER A 128 15.07 16.84 11.46
N THR A 129 15.28 15.81 12.27
CA THR A 129 16.61 15.47 12.80
C THR A 129 17.07 14.06 12.49
N GLN A 130 16.15 13.09 12.48
CA GLN A 130 16.52 11.67 12.48
C GLN A 130 16.02 10.91 11.24
N ALA A 131 14.89 11.32 10.65
CA ALA A 131 14.25 10.56 9.58
C ALA A 131 15.17 10.29 8.38
N ASP A 132 15.98 11.28 7.97
CA ASP A 132 16.95 11.11 6.87
C ASP A 132 18.02 10.07 7.23
N ILE A 133 18.54 10.13 8.46
CA ILE A 133 19.55 9.18 8.97
C ILE A 133 18.98 7.76 8.97
N CYS A 134 17.73 7.59 9.44
CA CYS A 134 17.03 6.31 9.43
C CYS A 134 16.90 5.73 8.02
N VAL A 135 16.72 6.56 6.98
CA VAL A 135 16.67 6.10 5.58
C VAL A 135 18.07 5.69 5.10
N LEU A 136 19.07 6.55 5.33
CA LEU A 136 20.43 6.33 4.85
C LEU A 136 21.08 5.06 5.43
N LEU A 137 20.85 4.81 6.71
CA LEU A 137 21.39 3.65 7.45
C LEU A 137 20.55 2.37 7.29
N ASN A 138 19.41 2.41 6.62
CA ASN A 138 18.55 1.24 6.48
C ASN A 138 19.11 0.25 5.46
N ASN A 139 19.71 -0.84 5.94
CA ASN A 139 20.26 -1.91 5.11
C ASN A 139 19.22 -2.67 4.25
N LYS A 140 17.91 -2.50 4.53
CA LYS A 140 16.84 -3.11 3.72
C LYS A 140 16.59 -2.32 2.42
N ILE A 141 17.00 -1.06 2.36
CA ILE A 141 16.90 -0.23 1.16
C ILE A 141 18.29 -0.24 0.50
N LYS A 142 18.48 -1.16 -0.44
CA LYS A 142 19.80 -1.40 -1.06
C LYS A 142 20.14 -0.36 -2.10
N ASP A 143 19.15 0.07 -2.86
CA ASP A 143 19.30 0.95 -4.00
C ASP A 143 19.23 2.43 -3.61
N GLN A 144 20.14 3.22 -4.18
CA GLN A 144 20.25 4.64 -3.87
C GLN A 144 19.05 5.44 -4.39
N SER A 145 18.44 5.02 -5.50
CA SER A 145 17.23 5.65 -6.06
C SER A 145 16.06 5.56 -5.09
N THR A 146 15.75 4.40 -4.51
CA THR A 146 14.70 4.28 -3.49
C THR A 146 15.04 5.04 -2.21
N LYS A 147 16.31 5.12 -1.80
CA LYS A 147 16.70 5.98 -0.66
C LYS A 147 16.34 7.45 -0.93
N GLN A 148 16.63 7.96 -2.12
CA GLN A 148 16.26 9.32 -2.51
C GLN A 148 14.74 9.52 -2.52
N LEU A 149 13.96 8.54 -2.99
CA LEU A 149 12.50 8.60 -2.93
C LEU A 149 11.98 8.71 -1.48
N TYR A 150 12.58 7.98 -0.54
CA TYR A 150 12.22 8.11 0.88
C TYR A 150 12.63 9.48 1.46
N ILE A 151 13.78 10.03 1.08
CA ILE A 151 14.21 11.37 1.49
C ILE A 151 13.25 12.43 0.96
N GLN A 152 12.83 12.33 -0.31
CA GLN A 152 11.79 13.21 -0.87
C GLN A 152 10.46 13.04 -0.11
N ALA A 153 10.09 11.81 0.26
CA ALA A 153 8.89 11.57 1.06
C ALA A 153 8.92 12.26 2.43
N ILE A 154 10.09 12.45 3.04
CA ILE A 154 10.24 13.24 4.29
C ILE A 154 9.87 14.70 4.05
N GLN A 155 10.29 15.29 2.93
CA GLN A 155 9.91 16.66 2.58
C GLN A 155 8.41 16.78 2.36
N ASN A 156 7.80 15.82 1.69
CA ASN A 156 6.34 15.80 1.51
C ASN A 156 5.61 15.65 2.85
N LEU A 157 6.10 14.79 3.76
CA LEU A 157 5.54 14.66 5.11
C LEU A 157 5.68 15.95 5.93
N LYS A 158 6.74 16.74 5.73
CA LYS A 158 6.92 18.05 6.34
C LYS A 158 5.98 19.09 5.73
N ALA A 159 5.77 19.08 4.43
CA ALA A 159 4.86 19.99 3.75
C ALA A 159 3.40 19.79 4.22
N GLU A 160 2.98 18.54 4.43
CA GLU A 160 1.65 18.22 4.99
C GLU A 160 1.39 18.87 6.36
N LEU A 161 2.43 19.04 7.20
CA LEU A 161 2.28 19.66 8.52
C LEU A 161 1.86 21.14 8.45
N LYS A 162 2.07 21.79 7.29
CA LYS A 162 1.68 23.20 7.06
C LYS A 162 0.22 23.35 6.62
N LYS A 163 -0.47 22.24 6.30
CA LYS A 163 -1.87 22.25 5.86
C LYS A 163 -2.81 22.37 7.07
N GLU A 164 -4.00 22.91 6.84
CA GLU A 164 -5.04 23.05 7.87
C GLU A 164 -5.41 21.70 8.51
N VAL A 165 -5.48 20.65 7.69
CA VAL A 165 -5.70 19.27 8.15
C VAL A 165 -4.54 18.39 7.66
N PRO A 166 -3.48 18.22 8.47
CA PRO A 166 -2.31 17.44 8.07
C PRO A 166 -2.66 16.00 7.71
N TYR A 167 -2.04 15.50 6.64
CA TYR A 167 -2.09 14.10 6.20
C TYR A 167 -3.45 13.62 5.68
N ASP A 168 -4.46 14.48 5.54
CA ASP A 168 -5.79 14.05 5.08
C ASP A 168 -5.74 13.49 3.64
N LYS A 169 -4.94 14.10 2.77
CA LYS A 169 -4.83 13.71 1.36
C LYS A 169 -3.45 13.21 0.96
N PHE A 170 -2.61 12.81 1.92
CA PHE A 170 -1.20 12.48 1.66
C PHE A 170 -0.96 11.35 0.64
N LEU A 171 -1.84 10.34 0.60
CA LEU A 171 -1.76 9.23 -0.38
C LEU A 171 -2.75 9.39 -1.55
N SER A 172 -3.43 10.54 -1.63
CA SER A 172 -4.33 10.83 -2.74
C SER A 172 -3.49 11.19 -3.96
N VAL A 173 -3.84 10.65 -5.12
CA VAL A 173 -3.34 11.22 -6.38
C VAL A 173 -3.92 12.64 -6.48
N PRO A 174 -3.09 13.69 -6.65
CA PRO A 174 -3.62 15.02 -6.87
C PRO A 174 -4.53 14.97 -8.09
N LYS A 175 -5.79 15.40 -7.92
CA LYS A 175 -6.62 15.68 -9.08
C LYS A 175 -5.97 16.90 -9.73
N LYS A 176 -5.64 16.83 -11.02
CA LYS A 176 -5.37 18.04 -11.81
C LYS A 176 -6.61 18.92 -11.73
N GLU A 177 -6.64 19.81 -10.75
CA GLU A 177 -7.55 20.93 -10.71
C GLU A 177 -6.84 22.03 -11.52
N GLU A 178 -7.41 22.34 -12.68
CA GLU A 178 -6.95 23.46 -13.48
C GLU A 178 -7.10 24.75 -12.65
N SER A 179 -6.01 25.54 -12.59
CA SER A 179 -5.85 26.87 -11.95
C SER A 179 -5.65 26.83 -10.42
N ILE A 180 -4.72 27.56 -9.76
CA ILE A 180 -4.02 28.83 -10.01
C ILE A 180 -2.63 28.77 -9.31
N ASP A 181 -1.58 29.28 -9.97
CA ASP A 181 -0.23 29.64 -9.50
C ASP A 181 0.36 28.92 -8.27
N SER A 182 1.07 27.81 -8.51
CA SER A 182 2.23 27.42 -7.70
C SER A 182 3.27 26.69 -8.56
N PRO A 183 4.48 27.24 -8.77
CA PRO A 183 5.46 26.69 -9.70
C PRO A 183 6.20 25.45 -9.17
N GLU A 184 5.91 24.97 -7.96
CA GLU A 184 6.63 23.83 -7.37
C GLU A 184 5.98 22.46 -7.64
N GLU A 185 4.70 22.41 -8.03
CA GLU A 185 3.92 21.16 -8.06
C GLU A 185 4.03 20.37 -9.38
N GLU A 186 4.33 21.01 -10.51
CA GLU A 186 4.56 20.29 -11.80
C GLU A 186 5.90 19.54 -11.82
N SER A 187 6.84 19.93 -10.95
CA SER A 187 8.17 19.32 -10.88
C SER A 187 8.17 17.90 -10.29
N GLN A 188 7.26 17.59 -9.36
CA GLN A 188 7.33 16.32 -8.62
C GLN A 188 6.83 15.13 -9.45
N GLU A 189 5.74 15.27 -10.21
CA GLU A 189 5.30 14.20 -11.12
C GLU A 189 6.28 14.00 -12.27
N GLN A 190 6.91 15.07 -12.79
CA GLN A 190 7.92 14.97 -13.84
C GLN A 190 9.21 14.32 -13.34
N ILE A 191 9.73 14.72 -12.17
CA ILE A 191 10.93 14.11 -11.57
C ILE A 191 10.68 12.64 -11.21
N LEU A 192 9.50 12.31 -10.64
CA LEU A 192 9.16 10.91 -10.36
C LEU A 192 9.03 10.09 -11.65
N ASN A 193 8.36 10.63 -12.68
CA ASN A 193 8.25 9.95 -13.97
C ASN A 193 9.61 9.81 -14.67
N GLU A 194 10.50 10.80 -14.61
CA GLU A 194 11.86 10.73 -15.16
C GLU A 194 12.73 9.71 -14.43
N ILE A 195 12.67 9.64 -13.09
CA ILE A 195 13.41 8.62 -12.30
C ILE A 195 12.91 7.21 -12.62
N PHE A 196 11.60 7.02 -12.82
CA PHE A 196 11.04 5.72 -13.19
C PHE A 196 11.18 5.39 -14.70
N ALA A 197 11.37 6.38 -15.57
CA ALA A 197 11.66 6.19 -16.99
C ALA A 197 13.15 5.93 -17.27
N SER A 198 14.05 6.46 -16.45
CA SER A 198 15.51 6.27 -16.59
C SER A 198 16.03 4.94 -16.00
N GLU A 199 15.17 4.16 -15.33
CA GLU A 199 15.41 2.76 -14.94
C GLU A 199 15.04 1.74 -16.05
N GLU A 200 14.89 2.17 -17.31
CA GLU A 200 14.87 1.27 -18.49
C GLU A 200 16.27 0.68 -18.74
N VAL A 201 16.74 -0.17 -17.83
CA VAL A 201 17.56 -1.30 -18.25
C VAL A 201 16.57 -2.31 -18.80
N GLU A 202 16.73 -2.71 -20.05
CA GLU A 202 15.98 -3.78 -20.72
C GLU A 202 16.07 -5.09 -19.91
N GLU A 203 15.30 -5.21 -18.83
CA GLU A 203 15.08 -6.47 -18.16
C GLU A 203 14.00 -7.19 -18.97
N TYR A 204 14.46 -7.94 -19.98
CA TYR A 204 13.63 -8.88 -20.72
C TYR A 204 12.79 -9.69 -19.73
N ALA A 205 11.47 -9.68 -19.94
CA ALA A 205 10.56 -10.58 -19.25
C ALA A 205 11.11 -12.01 -19.34
N PRO A 206 11.25 -12.76 -18.23
CA PRO A 206 11.61 -14.17 -18.30
C PRO A 206 10.47 -14.94 -18.99
N THR A 207 10.56 -15.06 -20.30
CA THR A 207 9.82 -16.07 -21.06
C THR A 207 10.57 -17.37 -20.90
N ASN A 208 10.40 -18.04 -19.75
CA ASN A 208 10.56 -19.48 -19.68
C ASN A 208 9.55 -20.04 -18.69
N LYS A 209 8.68 -20.90 -19.23
CA LYS A 209 7.82 -21.79 -18.47
C LYS A 209 8.72 -22.81 -17.77
N GLU A 210 9.32 -22.43 -16.65
CA GLU A 210 9.92 -23.41 -15.74
C GLU A 210 9.05 -23.54 -14.51
N ASP A 211 8.60 -24.77 -14.31
CA ASP A 211 7.86 -25.21 -13.13
C ASP A 211 8.67 -24.87 -11.87
N PRO A 212 8.12 -24.11 -10.89
CA PRO A 212 8.82 -23.70 -9.68
C PRO A 212 9.25 -24.87 -8.77
N TYR A 213 8.94 -26.11 -9.14
CA TYR A 213 9.33 -27.33 -8.42
C TYR A 213 10.37 -28.20 -9.11
N SER A 214 11.00 -27.77 -10.22
CA SER A 214 11.98 -28.60 -10.95
C SER A 214 13.20 -29.01 -10.09
N TYR A 215 13.57 -28.19 -9.11
CA TYR A 215 14.65 -28.46 -8.14
C TYR A 215 14.37 -29.67 -7.22
N LEU A 216 13.11 -30.05 -7.01
CA LEU A 216 12.75 -31.15 -6.12
C LEU A 216 12.94 -32.54 -6.75
N SER A 217 13.27 -32.64 -8.05
CA SER A 217 13.39 -33.93 -8.74
C SER A 217 14.79 -34.56 -8.72
N CYS A 218 15.81 -33.88 -8.19
CA CYS A 218 17.19 -34.39 -8.16
C CYS A 218 17.57 -35.21 -6.90
N ALA A 219 16.61 -35.55 -6.03
CA ALA A 219 16.92 -36.18 -4.73
C ALA A 219 16.69 -37.71 -4.64
N TYR A 220 16.27 -38.40 -5.71
CA TYR A 220 16.12 -39.87 -5.69
C TYR A 220 16.59 -40.52 -6.99
N SER A 221 17.91 -40.57 -7.16
CA SER A 221 18.55 -41.48 -8.12
C SER A 221 20.02 -41.73 -7.75
N LYS A 222 20.27 -42.09 -6.48
CA LYS A 222 21.47 -42.85 -6.07
C LYS A 222 21.16 -43.71 -4.85
N PHE A 223 20.56 -44.87 -5.11
CA PHE A 223 20.77 -46.07 -4.31
C PHE A 223 20.80 -47.22 -5.32
N ASP A 224 22.03 -47.61 -5.68
CA ASP A 224 22.34 -48.98 -6.09
C ASP A 224 22.27 -49.88 -4.85
#